data_AF-A0A7W1A3R7-F1
#
_entry.id   AF-A0A7W1A3R7-F1
#
_cell.length_a   1.000
_cell.length_b   1.000
_cell.length_c   1.000
_cell.angle_alpha   90.00
_cell.angle_beta   90.00
_cell.angle_gamma   90.00
#
_symmetry.space_group_name_H-M   'P 1'
#
loop_
_entity.id
_entity.type
_entity.pdbx_description
1 polymer ?
#
loop_
_entity_poly.entity_id
_entity_poly.type
_entity_poly.pdbx_seq_one_letter_code
_entity_poly.pdbx_strand_id
1 'polypeptide(L)'
;MAAAAPWIGAYLVVLVLWAALLAAVRRPTLWKGRSLLIVNSAIVAATAANLAFARERPGYGLAAFLLFLLAGGLFARDKAALLHVSRAEAEQILEKCLMQTRASYERSGEDYTVRTATENLVIEMRGGPPAIAVRFLGGKGSKKAELIRALFGKQFRGSFPTIRVPT
;
A
#
# COMPACT_ATOMS: atom_id res chain seq x y z
N MET A 1 29.81 14.65 -0.98
CA MET A 1 28.77 14.03 -1.84
C MET A 1 28.87 12.50 -1.91
N ALA A 2 30.03 11.89 -1.66
CA ALA A 2 30.25 10.43 -1.77
C ALA A 2 29.45 9.55 -0.78
N ALA A 3 29.14 10.04 0.43
CA ALA A 3 28.48 9.22 1.47
C ALA A 3 27.00 8.86 1.18
N ALA A 4 26.30 9.63 0.33
CA ALA A 4 24.88 9.38 0.03
C ALA A 4 24.67 8.42 -1.15
N ALA A 5 25.60 8.40 -2.11
CA ALA A 5 25.54 7.57 -3.30
C ALA A 5 25.30 6.08 -3.05
N PRO A 6 25.98 5.40 -2.09
CA PRO A 6 25.73 3.97 -1.85
C PRO A 6 24.33 3.70 -1.29
N TRP A 7 23.80 4.58 -0.43
CA TRP A 7 22.45 4.44 0.13
C TRP A 7 21.36 4.68 -0.91
N ILE A 8 21.56 5.69 -1.77
CA ILE A 8 20.67 5.96 -2.90
C ILE A 8 20.70 4.77 -3.87
N GLY A 9 21.88 4.25 -4.20
CA GLY A 9 22.04 3.07 -5.05
C GLY A 9 21.36 1.84 -4.46
N ALA A 10 21.59 1.54 -3.17
CA ALA A 10 20.94 0.42 -2.49
C ALA A 10 19.42 0.54 -2.50
N TYR A 11 18.89 1.75 -2.25
CA TYR A 11 17.46 2.00 -2.31
C TYR A 11 16.90 1.80 -3.72
N LEU A 12 17.58 2.30 -4.75
CA LEU A 12 17.18 2.09 -6.15
C LEU A 12 17.17 0.60 -6.50
N VAL A 13 18.17 -0.16 -6.09
CA VAL A 13 18.22 -1.62 -6.30
C VAL A 13 17.02 -2.29 -5.63
N VAL A 14 16.71 -1.94 -4.38
CA VAL A 14 15.52 -2.47 -3.67
C VAL A 14 14.23 -2.14 -4.42
N LEU A 15 14.08 -0.90 -4.89
CA LEU A 15 12.90 -0.49 -5.66
C LEU A 15 12.79 -1.23 -6.99
N VAL A 16 13.89 -1.39 -7.73
CA VAL A 16 13.92 -2.10 -9.01
C VAL A 16 13.59 -3.57 -8.80
N LEU A 17 14.21 -4.23 -7.81
CA LEU A 17 13.90 -5.63 -7.48
C LEU A 17 12.43 -5.78 -7.08
N TRP A 18 11.90 -4.84 -6.28
CA TRP A 18 10.50 -4.89 -5.87
C TRP A 18 9.55 -4.69 -7.05
N ALA A 19 9.83 -3.74 -7.94
CA ALA A 19 9.07 -3.52 -9.17
C ALA A 19 9.14 -4.74 -10.10
N ALA A 20 10.32 -5.36 -10.24
CA ALA A 20 10.51 -6.57 -11.03
C ALA A 20 9.71 -7.76 -10.46
N LEU A 21 9.71 -7.93 -9.14
CA LEU A 21 8.90 -8.95 -8.46
C LEU A 21 7.41 -8.71 -8.70
N LEU A 22 6.94 -7.46 -8.57
CA LEU A 22 5.55 -7.12 -8.84
C LEU A 22 5.18 -7.37 -10.31
N ALA A 23 6.05 -7.06 -11.26
CA ALA A 23 5.84 -7.32 -12.68
C ALA A 23 5.83 -8.83 -13.01
N ALA A 24 6.72 -9.61 -12.41
CA ALA A 24 6.85 -11.05 -12.66
C ALA A 24 5.64 -11.85 -12.14
N VAL A 25 5.00 -11.40 -11.06
CA VAL A 25 3.98 -12.19 -10.36
C VAL A 25 2.70 -12.42 -11.17
N ARG A 26 2.39 -11.63 -12.22
CA ARG A 26 1.21 -11.76 -13.13
C ARG A 26 -0.10 -12.21 -12.45
N ARG A 27 -0.27 -11.87 -11.17
CA ARG A 27 -1.43 -12.23 -10.35
C ARG A 27 -2.02 -10.96 -9.76
N PRO A 28 -3.34 -10.91 -9.56
CA PRO A 28 -4.02 -9.84 -8.84
C PRO A 28 -3.29 -9.47 -7.54
N THR A 29 -2.71 -8.28 -7.51
CA THR A 29 -1.86 -7.83 -6.39
C THR A 29 -2.37 -6.50 -5.85
N LEU A 30 -2.55 -6.45 -4.53
CA LEU A 30 -2.91 -5.23 -3.82
C LEU A 30 -1.63 -4.63 -3.23
N TRP A 31 -1.17 -3.56 -3.86
CA TRP A 31 -0.13 -2.71 -3.34
C TRP A 31 -0.72 -1.76 -2.30
N LYS A 32 -0.21 -1.81 -1.07
CA LYS A 32 -0.58 -0.88 0.00
C LYS A 32 0.61 0.03 0.24
N GLY A 33 0.46 1.35 0.18
CA GLY A 33 1.60 2.24 0.40
C GLY A 33 2.19 2.17 1.82
N ARG A 34 1.48 1.55 2.79
CA ARG A 34 2.09 1.11 4.06
C ARG A 34 3.31 0.21 3.86
N SER A 35 3.37 -0.61 2.80
CA SER A 35 4.57 -1.40 2.50
C SER A 35 5.75 -0.53 2.08
N LEU A 36 5.49 0.55 1.33
CA LEU A 36 6.53 1.54 1.00
C LEU A 36 7.04 2.24 2.28
N LEU A 37 6.15 2.60 3.20
CA LEU A 37 6.54 3.17 4.49
C LEU A 37 7.43 2.20 5.29
N ILE A 38 7.11 0.91 5.31
CA ILE A 38 7.91 -0.11 6.00
C ILE A 38 9.32 -0.19 5.39
N VAL A 39 9.43 -0.28 4.05
CA VAL A 39 10.73 -0.32 3.36
C VAL A 39 11.55 0.94 3.64
N ASN A 40 10.92 2.11 3.50
CA ASN A 40 11.59 3.39 3.74
C ASN A 40 12.06 3.50 5.19
N SER A 41 11.23 3.09 6.15
CA SER A 41 11.58 3.10 7.58
C SER A 41 12.74 2.14 7.87
N ALA A 42 12.76 0.95 7.26
CA ALA A 42 13.84 -0.02 7.44
C ALA A 42 15.19 0.53 6.91
N ILE A 43 15.17 1.21 5.77
CA ILE A 43 16.37 1.83 5.19
C ILE A 43 16.84 3.01 6.03
N VAL A 44 15.93 3.86 6.51
CA VAL A 44 16.26 4.96 7.41
C VAL A 44 16.89 4.41 8.70
N ALA A 45 16.31 3.35 9.28
CA ALA A 45 16.85 2.71 10.48
C ALA A 45 18.24 2.08 10.24
N ALA A 46 18.42 1.37 9.13
CA ALA A 46 19.72 0.78 8.76
C ALA A 46 20.79 1.85 8.55
N THR A 47 20.43 2.96 7.90
CA THR A 47 21.33 4.11 7.68
C THR A 47 21.71 4.77 9.00
N ALA A 48 20.72 5.02 9.87
CA ALA A 48 20.95 5.64 11.17
C ALA A 48 21.81 4.77 12.08
N ALA A 49 21.57 3.45 12.11
CA ALA A 49 22.38 2.50 12.86
C ALA A 49 23.84 2.51 12.37
N ASN A 50 24.06 2.46 11.05
CA ASN A 50 25.40 2.49 10.48
C ASN A 50 26.16 3.77 10.86
N LEU A 51 25.52 4.94 10.75
CA LEU A 51 26.12 6.22 11.15
C LEU A 51 26.43 6.27 12.65
N ALA A 52 25.56 5.72 13.50
CA ALA A 52 25.79 5.66 14.95
C ALA A 52 27.01 4.77 15.29
N PHE A 53 27.16 3.61 14.64
CA PHE A 53 28.32 2.74 14.81
C PHE A 53 29.61 3.38 14.29
N ALA A 54 29.55 4.06 13.14
CA ALA A 54 30.68 4.80 12.58
C ALA A 54 31.00 6.10 13.34
N ARG A 55 30.12 6.54 14.26
CA ARG A 55 30.16 7.84 14.95
C ARG A 55 30.23 9.03 13.99
N GLU A 56 29.62 8.88 12.82
CA GLU A 56 29.59 9.90 11.77
C GLU A 56 28.29 10.71 11.84
N ARG A 57 28.38 12.00 11.52
CA ARG A 57 27.19 12.84 11.31
C ARG A 57 26.72 12.71 9.87
N PRO A 58 25.40 12.61 9.62
CA PRO A 58 24.89 12.59 8.27
C PRO A 58 25.22 13.92 7.58
N GLY A 59 25.84 13.86 6.39
CA GLY A 59 25.94 15.03 5.53
C GLY A 59 24.56 15.51 5.07
N TYR A 60 24.41 16.81 4.78
CA TYR A 60 23.13 17.43 4.43
C TYR A 60 22.36 16.70 3.30
N GLY A 61 23.05 16.20 2.28
CA GLY A 61 22.42 15.44 1.19
C GLY A 61 21.80 14.11 1.64
N LEU A 62 22.44 13.40 2.57
CA LEU A 62 21.90 12.15 3.12
C LEU A 62 20.69 12.45 4.03
N ALA A 63 20.78 13.49 4.86
CA ALA A 63 19.67 13.91 5.71
C ALA A 63 18.42 14.30 4.89
N ALA A 64 18.60 15.08 3.82
CA ALA A 64 17.52 15.45 2.90
C ALA A 64 16.89 14.22 2.23
N PHE A 65 17.71 13.25 1.80
CA PHE A 65 17.23 12.00 1.22
C PHE A 65 16.38 11.18 2.21
N LEU A 66 16.84 11.01 3.45
CA LEU A 66 16.11 10.28 4.48
C LEU A 66 14.76 10.94 4.82
N LEU A 67 14.74 12.28 4.92
CA LEU A 67 13.50 13.03 5.12
C LEU A 67 12.53 12.85 3.95
N PHE A 68 13.04 12.87 2.71
CA PHE A 68 12.21 12.64 1.53
C PHE A 68 11.60 11.23 1.52
N LEU A 69 12.38 10.20 1.90
CA LEU A 69 11.87 8.83 2.03
C LEU A 69 10.74 8.73 3.05
N LEU A 70 10.90 9.35 4.22
CA LEU A 70 9.86 9.35 5.26
C LEU A 70 8.61 10.10 4.80
N ALA A 71 8.78 11.30 4.24
CA ALA A 71 7.67 12.11 3.72
C ALA A 71 6.90 11.38 2.61
N GLY A 72 7.61 10.78 1.64
CA GLY A 72 7.01 9.99 0.57
C GLY A 72 6.29 8.74 1.10
N GLY A 73 6.89 8.05 2.08
CA GLY A 73 6.28 6.89 2.74
C GLY A 73 5.00 7.26 3.49
N LEU A 74 5.00 8.37 4.22
CA LEU A 74 3.83 8.89 4.93
C LEU A 74 2.71 9.29 3.97
N PHE A 75 3.05 9.96 2.87
CA PHE A 75 2.08 10.33 1.84
C PHE A 75 1.45 9.12 1.14
N ALA A 76 2.22 8.05 0.97
CA ALA A 76 1.74 6.81 0.36
C ALA A 76 0.98 5.92 1.34
N ARG A 77 1.15 6.05 2.65
CA ARG A 77 0.72 5.05 3.66
C ARG A 77 -0.75 4.64 3.56
N ASP A 78 -1.62 5.59 3.25
CA ASP A 78 -3.07 5.44 3.19
C ASP A 78 -3.58 5.16 1.76
N LYS A 79 -2.66 5.04 0.80
CA LYS A 79 -2.97 4.75 -0.61
C LYS A 79 -2.90 3.25 -0.85
N ALA A 80 -3.82 2.74 -1.64
CA ALA A 80 -3.78 1.39 -2.15
C ALA A 80 -3.97 1.40 -3.67
N ALA A 81 -3.29 0.48 -4.34
CA ALA A 81 -3.40 0.27 -5.77
C ALA A 81 -3.54 -1.22 -6.09
N LEU A 82 -4.47 -1.55 -6.97
CA LEU A 82 -4.60 -2.87 -7.56
C LEU A 82 -3.76 -2.94 -8.82
N LEU A 83 -2.93 -3.98 -8.91
CA LEU A 83 -2.08 -4.27 -10.05
C LEU A 83 -2.54 -5.57 -10.70
N HIS A 84 -2.35 -5.66 -12.02
CA HIS A 84 -2.66 -6.86 -12.82
C HIS A 84 -4.12 -7.33 -12.72
N VAL A 85 -5.04 -6.37 -12.54
CA VAL A 85 -6.48 -6.60 -12.43
C VAL A 85 -7.19 -5.61 -13.33
N SER A 86 -8.15 -6.10 -14.10
CA SER A 86 -9.05 -5.23 -14.85
C SER A 86 -10.03 -4.54 -13.90
N ARG A 87 -10.55 -3.37 -14.31
CA ARG A 87 -11.55 -2.66 -13.50
C ARG A 87 -12.81 -3.49 -13.28
N ALA A 88 -13.29 -4.17 -14.32
CA ALA A 88 -14.46 -5.05 -14.22
C ALA A 88 -14.24 -6.18 -13.20
N GLU A 89 -13.04 -6.77 -13.17
CA GLU A 89 -12.70 -7.82 -12.21
C GLU A 89 -12.60 -7.26 -10.77
N ALA A 90 -12.00 -6.08 -10.58
CA ALA A 90 -11.96 -5.41 -9.27
C ALA A 90 -13.37 -5.12 -8.74
N GLU A 91 -14.27 -4.61 -9.59
CA GLU A 91 -15.67 -4.34 -9.26
C GLU A 91 -16.40 -5.63 -8.89
N GLN A 92 -16.27 -6.69 -9.69
CA GLN A 92 -16.88 -8.00 -9.38
C GLN A 92 -16.40 -8.57 -8.04
N ILE A 93 -15.10 -8.46 -7.75
CA ILE A 93 -14.53 -8.89 -6.48
C ILE A 93 -15.11 -8.06 -5.32
N LEU A 94 -15.22 -6.74 -5.49
CA LEU A 94 -15.80 -5.86 -4.49
C LEU A 94 -17.26 -6.21 -4.23
N GLU A 95 -18.09 -6.30 -5.27
CA GLU A 95 -19.50 -6.63 -5.17
C GLU A 95 -19.70 -8.01 -4.50
N LYS A 96 -18.85 -9.00 -4.83
CA LYS A 96 -18.84 -10.29 -4.15
C LYS A 96 -18.56 -10.17 -2.65
N CYS A 97 -17.61 -9.32 -2.24
CA CYS A 97 -17.34 -9.04 -0.83
C CYS A 97 -18.53 -8.33 -0.14
N LEU A 98 -19.18 -7.39 -0.83
CA LEU A 98 -20.35 -6.68 -0.31
C LEU A 98 -21.55 -7.63 -0.12
N MET A 99 -21.78 -8.53 -1.09
CA MET A 99 -22.79 -9.58 -0.99
C MET A 99 -22.51 -10.54 0.17
N GLN A 100 -21.27 -11.01 0.32
CA GLN A 100 -20.87 -11.89 1.42
C GLN A 100 -21.09 -11.25 2.81
N THR A 101 -20.88 -9.94 2.91
CA THR A 101 -21.09 -9.19 4.16
C THR A 101 -22.52 -8.71 4.35
N ARG A 102 -23.44 -9.04 3.42
CA ARG A 102 -24.83 -8.55 3.38
C ARG A 102 -24.86 -7.02 3.59
N ALA A 103 -23.95 -6.33 2.94
CA ALA A 103 -23.84 -4.89 3.01
C ALA A 103 -24.88 -4.24 2.09
N SER A 104 -25.69 -3.33 2.64
CA SER A 104 -26.52 -2.47 1.80
C SER A 104 -25.60 -1.40 1.21
N TYR A 105 -25.57 -1.31 -0.11
CA TYR A 105 -24.72 -0.37 -0.83
C TYR A 105 -25.49 0.30 -1.96
N GLU A 106 -25.10 1.54 -2.25
CA GLU A 106 -25.52 2.29 -3.42
C GLU A 106 -24.29 2.51 -4.29
N ARG A 107 -24.46 2.33 -5.60
CA ARG A 107 -23.41 2.61 -6.58
C ARG A 107 -23.73 3.92 -7.28
N SER A 108 -22.77 4.85 -7.27
CA SER A 108 -22.86 6.11 -8.03
C SER A 108 -21.64 6.23 -8.93
N GLY A 109 -21.81 5.89 -10.20
CA GLY A 109 -20.71 5.81 -11.16
C GLY A 109 -19.64 4.79 -10.74
N GLU A 110 -18.45 5.30 -10.41
CA GLU A 110 -17.27 4.51 -10.01
C GLU A 110 -17.17 4.27 -8.50
N ASP A 111 -18.03 4.95 -7.72
CA ASP A 111 -17.97 4.95 -6.27
C ASP A 111 -19.08 4.08 -5.66
N TYR A 112 -18.74 3.36 -4.59
CA TYR A 112 -19.68 2.55 -3.81
C TYR A 112 -19.85 3.16 -2.43
N THR A 113 -21.08 3.51 -2.07
CA THR A 113 -21.42 3.98 -0.72
C THR A 113 -22.11 2.84 0.03
N VAL A 114 -21.44 2.34 1.06
CA VAL A 114 -21.93 1.25 1.90
C VAL A 114 -22.49 1.81 3.20
N ARG A 115 -23.76 1.51 3.47
CA ARG A 115 -24.41 1.91 4.72
C ARG A 115 -23.90 1.05 5.87
N THR A 116 -23.35 1.69 6.89
CA THR A 116 -22.93 1.01 8.13
C THR A 116 -23.59 1.66 9.35
N ALA A 117 -23.51 0.99 10.50
CA ALA A 117 -24.25 1.40 11.70
C ALA A 117 -23.84 2.78 12.26
N THR A 118 -22.58 3.17 12.09
CA THR A 118 -22.02 4.41 12.66
C THR A 118 -21.76 5.47 11.59
N GLU A 119 -21.16 5.09 10.47
CA GLU A 119 -20.76 6.00 9.41
C GLU A 119 -20.81 5.28 8.06
N ASN A 120 -21.23 5.97 7.00
CA ASN A 120 -21.16 5.39 5.67
C ASN A 120 -19.70 5.16 5.26
N LEU A 121 -19.43 4.01 4.65
CA LEU A 121 -18.14 3.69 4.06
C LEU A 121 -18.23 3.98 2.55
N VAL A 122 -17.40 4.91 2.06
CA VAL A 122 -17.28 5.19 0.62
C VAL A 122 -16.05 4.46 0.08
N ILE A 123 -16.23 3.73 -1.01
CA ILE A 123 -15.17 2.97 -1.68
C ILE A 123 -15.01 3.56 -3.07
N GLU A 124 -13.92 4.27 -3.28
CA GLU A 124 -13.57 4.87 -4.57
C GLU A 124 -12.62 3.94 -5.32
N MET A 125 -12.90 3.67 -6.60
CA MET A 125 -12.01 2.95 -7.50
C MET A 125 -11.72 3.82 -8.73
N ARG A 126 -10.55 4.45 -8.77
CA ARG A 126 -10.18 5.40 -9.84
C ARG A 126 -9.03 4.89 -10.68
N GLY A 127 -9.01 5.29 -11.95
CA GLY A 127 -7.98 4.91 -12.92
C GLY A 127 -8.29 3.63 -13.69
N GLY A 128 -7.27 3.08 -14.35
CA GLY A 128 -7.37 1.93 -15.26
C GLY A 128 -6.04 1.16 -15.37
N PRO A 129 -5.96 0.13 -16.21
CA PRO A 129 -4.74 -0.66 -16.37
C PRO A 129 -3.54 0.24 -16.70
N PRO A 130 -2.35 -0.01 -16.13
CA PRO A 130 -1.96 -1.20 -15.35
C PRO A 130 -2.21 -1.11 -13.84
N ALA A 131 -2.77 0.00 -13.33
CA ALA A 131 -2.94 0.24 -11.89
C ALA A 131 -4.22 1.00 -11.56
N ILE A 132 -5.06 0.42 -10.69
CA ILE A 132 -6.32 1.02 -10.23
C ILE A 132 -6.14 1.49 -8.79
N ALA A 133 -6.34 2.78 -8.53
CA ALA A 133 -6.29 3.33 -7.19
C ALA A 133 -7.57 2.99 -6.43
N VAL A 134 -7.44 2.43 -5.22
CA VAL A 134 -8.58 2.08 -4.37
C VAL A 134 -8.48 2.84 -3.05
N ARG A 135 -9.58 3.49 -2.65
CA ARG A 135 -9.65 4.25 -1.39
C ARG A 135 -10.89 3.86 -0.62
N PHE A 136 -10.72 3.66 0.69
CA PHE A 136 -11.81 3.40 1.63
C PHE A 136 -11.93 4.60 2.56
N LEU A 137 -12.96 5.42 2.38
CA LEU A 137 -13.22 6.64 3.14
C LEU A 137 -14.38 6.41 4.12
N GLY A 138 -14.30 7.00 5.32
CA GLY A 138 -15.34 6.85 6.36
C GLY A 138 -15.36 5.46 7.01
N GLY A 139 -16.48 5.09 7.63
CA GLY A 139 -16.65 3.81 8.33
C GLY A 139 -15.64 3.56 9.45
N LYS A 140 -15.16 4.60 10.14
CA LYS A 140 -14.26 4.43 11.30
C LYS A 140 -15.07 3.90 12.50
N GLY A 141 -14.51 2.91 13.20
CA GLY A 141 -15.19 2.24 14.32
C GLY A 141 -16.30 1.26 13.92
N SER A 142 -16.58 1.10 12.62
CA SER A 142 -17.56 0.13 12.13
C SER A 142 -16.90 -1.22 11.87
N LYS A 143 -17.27 -2.23 12.67
CA LYS A 143 -16.82 -3.63 12.47
C LYS A 143 -17.12 -4.14 11.05
N LYS A 144 -18.23 -3.67 10.46
CA LYS A 144 -18.62 -4.04 9.09
C LYS A 144 -17.66 -3.45 8.06
N ALA A 145 -17.27 -2.19 8.23
CA ALA A 145 -16.31 -1.54 7.34
C ALA A 145 -14.92 -2.19 7.44
N GLU A 146 -14.49 -2.56 8.64
CA GLU A 146 -13.24 -3.33 8.84
C GLU A 146 -13.30 -4.70 8.15
N LEU A 147 -14.42 -5.42 8.29
CA LEU A 147 -14.61 -6.71 7.64
C LEU A 147 -14.56 -6.60 6.11
N ILE A 148 -15.22 -5.60 5.52
CA ILE A 148 -15.20 -5.37 4.06
C ILE A 148 -13.76 -5.11 3.60
N ARG A 149 -13.03 -4.21 4.27
CA ARG A 149 -11.62 -3.92 3.96
C ARG A 149 -10.74 -5.17 4.05
N ALA A 150 -10.95 -5.99 5.07
CA ALA A 150 -10.19 -7.22 5.29
C ALA A 150 -10.50 -8.28 4.22
N LEU A 151 -11.78 -8.49 3.89
CA LEU A 151 -12.20 -9.45 2.86
C LEU A 151 -11.68 -9.04 1.49
N PHE A 152 -11.87 -7.77 1.12
CA PHE A 152 -11.35 -7.23 -0.13
C PHE A 152 -9.83 -7.42 -0.21
N GLY A 153 -9.12 -7.03 0.85
CA GLY A 153 -7.66 -7.20 0.92
C GLY A 153 -7.17 -8.65 0.85
N LYS A 154 -7.99 -9.64 1.23
CA LYS A 154 -7.66 -11.08 1.17
C LYS A 154 -7.80 -11.66 -0.24
N GLN A 155 -8.61 -11.04 -1.12
CA GLN A 155 -8.79 -11.50 -2.49
C GLN A 155 -7.54 -11.26 -3.36
N PHE A 156 -6.67 -10.35 -2.92
CA PHE A 156 -5.45 -9.99 -3.64
C PHE A 156 -4.21 -10.46 -2.89
N ARG A 157 -3.17 -10.77 -3.64
CA ARG A 157 -1.85 -11.00 -3.04
C ARG A 157 -1.30 -9.68 -2.50
N GLY A 158 -0.70 -9.70 -1.31
CA GLY A 158 0.03 -8.53 -0.82
C GLY A 158 1.26 -8.22 -1.67
N SER A 159 1.62 -6.94 -1.80
CA SER A 159 2.85 -6.49 -2.47
C SER A 159 4.15 -6.94 -1.79
N PHE A 160 4.07 -7.40 -0.54
CA PHE A 160 5.17 -8.03 0.19
C PHE A 160 4.83 -9.49 0.51
N PRO A 161 5.82 -10.41 0.44
CA PRO A 161 5.65 -11.75 0.94
C PRO A 161 5.29 -11.68 2.43
N THR A 162 4.04 -11.94 2.75
CA THR A 162 3.60 -12.09 4.13
C THR A 162 4.00 -13.50 4.54
N ILE A 163 4.92 -13.63 5.50
CA ILE A 163 5.22 -14.93 6.12
C ILE A 163 3.92 -15.39 6.79
N ARG A 164 3.23 -16.35 6.16
CA ARG A 164 2.08 -16.99 6.79
C ARG A 164 2.65 -18.03 7.75
N VAL A 165 2.53 -17.78 9.04
CA VAL A 165 2.77 -18.82 10.04
C VAL A 165 1.59 -19.81 9.89
N PRO A 166 1.84 -21.08 9.55
CA PRO A 166 0.77 -22.07 9.54
C PRO A 166 0.27 -22.22 10.98
N THR A 167 -1.00 -21.90 11.20
CA THR A 167 -1.76 -22.25 12.41
C THR A 167 -2.29 -23.66 12.29
#